data_AF-A0A4S3J6G1-F1
#
_entry.id   AF-A0A4S3J6G1-F1
#
_cell.length_a   1.000
_cell.length_b   1.000
_cell.length_c   1.000
_cell.angle_alpha   90.00
_cell.angle_beta   90.00
_cell.angle_gamma   90.00
#
_symmetry.space_group_name_H-M   'P 1'
#
loop_
_entity.id
_entity.type
_entity.pdbx_description
1 polymer ?
#
loop_
_entity_poly.entity_id
_entity_poly.type
_entity_poly.pdbx_seq_one_letter_code
_entity_poly.pdbx_strand_id
1 'polypeptide(L)'
;MTYTGVAYSCAPEWTPPKTIQRWPGKLPGELANKVPTCLEYGLESKTVQNWGFKCDPEDNVSDIKEFFKLHLAPQYRDEYLGGPSRQEAQRWFQDYIQCIYQHVVSHFSSTIPQFASRRVEFLFSVPTTWKDVRMIEETRSLLEHAIHAKTPNHRAFIGLTEAEAAAVYAGNEHYQVGVSQLGSSNWAMLKV
;
A
#
# COMPACT_ATOMS: atom_id res chain seq x y z
N MET A 1 4.68 15.77 -0.25
CA MET A 1 4.86 14.34 -0.55
C MET A 1 3.92 13.52 0.32
N THR A 2 3.33 12.43 -0.20
CA THR A 2 2.54 11.47 0.60
C THR A 2 3.35 10.19 0.82
N TYR A 3 2.95 9.34 1.78
CA TYR A 3 3.70 8.14 2.15
C TYR A 3 2.78 6.93 2.31
N THR A 4 3.30 5.72 2.08
CA THR A 4 2.64 4.44 2.36
C THR A 4 3.45 3.67 3.39
N GLY A 5 2.78 3.11 4.40
CA GLY A 5 3.37 2.14 5.31
C GLY A 5 2.85 0.75 5.00
N VAL A 6 3.55 -0.30 5.43
CA VAL A 6 3.02 -1.67 5.35
C VAL A 6 3.29 -2.36 6.67
N ALA A 7 2.25 -2.90 7.30
CA ALA A 7 2.35 -3.70 8.51
C ALA A 7 1.67 -5.06 8.31
N TYR A 8 2.15 -6.09 9.00
CA TYR A 8 1.64 -7.45 8.84
C TYR A 8 1.51 -8.19 10.16
N SER A 9 0.58 -9.12 10.21
CA SER A 9 0.47 -10.15 11.24
C SER A 9 0.14 -11.49 10.57
N CYS A 10 0.63 -12.58 11.13
CA CYS A 10 0.48 -13.91 10.57
C CYS A 10 -0.09 -14.89 11.60
N ALA A 11 -1.02 -15.72 11.14
CA ALA A 11 -1.46 -16.91 11.84
C ALA A 11 -0.32 -17.94 12.00
N PRO A 12 -0.44 -18.86 12.98
CA PRO A 12 -1.56 -18.96 13.94
C PRO A 12 -1.47 -18.03 15.15
N GLU A 13 -0.32 -17.43 15.42
CA GLU A 13 -0.09 -16.68 16.66
C GLU A 13 -0.70 -15.27 16.64
N TRP A 14 -0.91 -14.69 15.46
CA TRP A 14 -1.50 -13.36 15.30
C TRP A 14 -0.81 -12.29 16.17
N THR A 15 0.52 -12.33 16.18
CA THR A 15 1.33 -11.40 16.97
C THR A 15 0.99 -9.93 16.63
N PRO A 16 1.26 -8.99 17.55
CA PRO A 16 1.12 -7.56 17.25
C PRO A 16 1.73 -7.20 15.90
N PRO A 17 1.04 -6.38 15.05
CA PRO A 17 1.48 -6.11 13.70
C PRO A 17 2.91 -5.57 13.64
N LYS A 18 3.72 -6.14 12.73
CA LYS A 18 5.10 -5.70 12.48
C LYS A 18 5.16 -4.87 11.21
N THR A 19 5.91 -3.78 11.23
CA THR A 19 6.08 -2.90 10.07
C THR A 19 7.20 -3.40 9.16
N ILE A 20 6.97 -3.41 7.84
CA ILE A 20 8.04 -3.55 6.86
C ILE A 20 8.83 -2.24 6.84
N GLN A 21 10.10 -2.31 7.23
CA GLN A 21 10.94 -1.12 7.36
C GLN A 21 12.07 -1.04 6.32
N ARG A 22 12.34 -2.14 5.61
CA ARG A 22 13.36 -2.21 4.56
C ARG A 22 12.71 -1.97 3.22
N TRP A 23 13.12 -0.89 2.56
CA TRP A 23 12.56 -0.43 1.30
C TRP A 23 13.63 -0.36 0.22
N PRO A 24 13.28 -0.60 -1.06
CA PRO A 24 14.22 -0.39 -2.15
C PRO A 24 14.65 1.08 -2.24
N GLY A 25 15.91 1.33 -2.60
CA GLY A 25 16.50 2.67 -2.67
C GLY A 25 17.13 3.15 -1.35
N LYS A 26 16.88 2.46 -0.23
CA LYS A 26 17.59 2.70 1.03
C LYS A 26 18.90 1.94 1.12
N LEU A 27 19.90 2.54 1.78
CA LEU A 27 21.17 1.88 2.06
C LEU A 27 20.99 0.68 3.01
N PRO A 28 21.86 -0.35 2.93
CA PRO A 28 21.84 -1.46 3.88
C PRO A 28 21.95 -0.94 5.33
N GLY A 29 20.92 -1.18 6.13
CA GLY A 29 20.85 -0.74 7.53
C GLY A 29 19.92 0.44 7.78
N GLU A 30 19.55 1.20 6.74
CA GLU A 30 18.53 2.23 6.88
C GLU A 30 17.13 1.62 6.96
N LEU A 31 16.38 2.04 7.97
CA LEU A 31 15.01 1.60 8.24
C LEU A 31 14.07 2.79 8.13
N ALA A 32 12.90 2.59 7.52
CA ALA A 32 11.85 3.59 7.47
C ALA A 32 10.48 2.93 7.63
N ASN A 33 9.62 3.44 8.50
CA ASN A 33 8.27 2.90 8.71
C ASN A 33 7.34 3.09 7.50
N LYS A 34 7.69 4.03 6.60
CA LYS A 34 6.92 4.38 5.43
C LYS A 34 7.85 4.70 4.25
N VAL A 35 7.34 4.51 3.05
CA VAL A 35 7.98 4.83 1.77
C VAL A 35 7.23 5.96 1.06
N PRO A 36 7.90 6.89 0.38
CA PRO A 36 7.24 7.91 -0.44
C PRO A 36 6.27 7.29 -1.45
N THR A 37 5.09 7.89 -1.60
CA THR A 37 4.13 7.55 -2.65
C THR A 37 4.45 8.36 -3.89
N CYS A 38 5.41 7.86 -4.65
CA CYS A 38 5.84 8.44 -5.92
C CYS A 38 6.24 7.34 -6.92
N LEU A 39 6.14 7.67 -8.20
CA LEU A 39 6.55 6.85 -9.32
C LEU A 39 7.37 7.68 -10.29
N GLU A 40 8.34 7.05 -10.92
CA GLU A 40 9.05 7.60 -12.06
C GLU A 40 8.87 6.66 -13.25
N TYR A 41 8.40 7.21 -14.36
CA TYR A 41 8.29 6.49 -15.63
C TYR A 41 9.51 6.76 -16.49
N GLY A 42 9.94 5.76 -17.26
CA GLY A 42 10.99 5.97 -18.23
C GLY A 42 10.57 6.91 -19.35
N LEU A 43 11.49 7.78 -19.80
CA LEU A 43 11.23 8.80 -20.83
C LEU A 43 10.56 8.23 -22.10
N GLU A 44 10.93 7.02 -22.50
CA GLU A 44 10.42 6.36 -23.71
C GLU A 44 9.38 5.26 -23.42
N SER A 45 9.21 4.89 -22.16
CA SER A 45 8.42 3.73 -21.75
C SER A 45 7.30 4.11 -20.79
N LYS A 46 6.07 3.69 -21.06
CA LYS A 46 4.96 3.84 -20.10
C LYS A 46 5.04 2.84 -18.92
N THR A 47 6.25 2.39 -18.58
CA THR A 47 6.53 1.44 -17.48
C THR A 47 7.26 2.15 -16.36
N VAL A 48 6.94 1.78 -15.13
CA VAL A 48 7.61 2.30 -13.93
C VAL A 48 9.07 1.87 -13.92
N GLN A 49 9.98 2.84 -13.83
CA GLN A 49 11.42 2.61 -13.65
C GLN A 49 11.80 2.66 -12.18
N ASN A 50 11.40 3.73 -11.47
CA ASN A 50 11.65 3.90 -10.04
C ASN A 50 10.35 4.21 -9.28
N TRP A 51 10.39 3.95 -7.98
CA TRP A 51 9.31 4.26 -7.06
C TRP A 51 9.86 4.47 -5.65
N GLY A 52 9.14 5.22 -4.83
CA GLY A 52 9.52 5.44 -3.44
C GLY A 52 10.89 6.09 -3.29
N PHE A 53 11.75 5.54 -2.43
CA PHE A 53 13.09 6.09 -2.19
C PHE A 53 14.06 5.99 -3.38
N LYS A 54 13.67 5.30 -4.47
CA LYS A 54 14.47 5.27 -5.70
C LYS A 54 14.20 6.45 -6.63
N CYS A 55 13.11 7.17 -6.43
CA CYS A 55 12.86 8.39 -7.19
C CYS A 55 13.78 9.50 -6.65
N ASP A 56 14.48 10.17 -7.54
CA ASP A 56 15.35 11.30 -7.21
C ASP A 56 14.65 12.63 -7.53
N PRO A 57 14.12 13.35 -6.52
CA PRO A 57 13.42 14.61 -6.77
C PRO A 57 14.35 15.74 -7.23
N GLU A 58 15.68 15.59 -7.07
CA GLU A 58 16.67 16.57 -7.52
C GLU A 58 17.01 16.40 -9.02
N ASP A 59 16.64 15.27 -9.62
CA ASP A 59 16.74 15.06 -11.06
C ASP A 59 15.61 15.80 -11.78
N ASN A 60 15.93 16.98 -12.31
CA ASN A 60 14.99 17.83 -13.04
C ASN A 60 14.57 17.24 -14.41
N VAL A 61 15.18 16.14 -14.86
CA VAL A 61 14.81 15.44 -16.10
C VAL A 61 13.73 14.39 -15.83
N SER A 62 13.69 13.83 -14.62
CA SER A 62 12.81 12.74 -14.24
C SER A 62 11.36 13.20 -14.09
N ASP A 63 10.46 12.53 -14.80
CA ASP A 63 9.02 12.78 -14.70
C ASP A 63 8.42 12.00 -13.51
N ILE A 64 8.60 12.56 -12.30
CA ILE A 64 8.12 11.96 -11.06
C ILE A 64 6.65 12.32 -10.84
N LYS A 65 5.83 11.29 -10.70
CA LYS A 65 4.40 11.38 -10.40
C LYS A 65 4.18 11.30 -8.90
N GLU A 66 3.75 12.40 -8.31
CA GLU A 66 3.40 12.52 -6.90
C GLU A 66 1.94 12.96 -6.71
N PHE A 67 1.46 12.91 -5.47
CA PHE A 67 0.15 13.43 -5.03
C PHE A 67 -1.09 12.88 -5.76
N PHE A 68 -0.93 11.91 -6.65
CA PHE A 68 -2.00 11.35 -7.48
C PHE A 68 -3.15 10.72 -6.68
N LYS A 69 -2.91 10.31 -5.42
CA LYS A 69 -3.98 9.86 -4.51
C LYS A 69 -5.07 10.92 -4.29
N LEU A 70 -4.73 12.22 -4.35
CA LEU A 70 -5.69 13.32 -4.22
C LEU A 70 -6.68 13.33 -5.39
N HIS A 71 -6.20 13.01 -6.59
CA HIS A 71 -6.96 13.03 -7.84
C HIS A 71 -7.85 11.79 -8.03
N LEU A 72 -7.82 10.80 -7.12
CA LEU A 72 -8.75 9.68 -7.14
C LEU A 72 -10.18 10.12 -6.81
N ALA A 73 -10.30 11.19 -6.01
CA ALA A 73 -11.59 11.74 -5.62
C ALA A 73 -12.23 12.55 -6.76
N PRO A 74 -13.45 12.20 -7.21
CA PRO A 74 -14.14 12.94 -8.27
C PRO A 74 -14.33 14.43 -7.95
N GLN A 75 -14.47 14.75 -6.66
CA GLN A 75 -14.66 16.11 -6.18
C GLN A 75 -13.36 16.89 -6.00
N TYR A 76 -12.18 16.23 -6.06
CA TYR A 76 -10.92 16.93 -5.97
C TYR A 76 -10.71 17.75 -7.24
N ARG A 77 -10.46 19.04 -7.06
CA ARG A 77 -10.10 19.96 -8.13
C ARG A 77 -8.72 20.49 -7.79
N ASP A 78 -7.78 20.22 -8.68
CA ASP A 78 -6.48 20.84 -8.60
C ASP A 78 -6.63 22.32 -8.99
N GLU A 79 -6.11 23.22 -8.16
CA GLU A 79 -6.07 24.65 -8.47
C GLU A 79 -5.01 24.95 -9.54
N TYR A 80 -4.07 24.03 -9.76
CA TYR A 80 -3.02 24.16 -10.76
C TYR A 80 -3.47 23.65 -12.14
N LEU A 81 -3.32 24.51 -13.16
CA LEU A 81 -3.55 24.14 -14.55
C LEU A 81 -2.45 23.16 -15.01
N GLY A 82 -2.83 21.91 -15.28
CA GLY A 82 -1.91 20.87 -15.76
C GLY A 82 -1.70 19.69 -14.80
N GLY A 83 -2.44 19.61 -13.69
CA GLY A 83 -2.49 18.42 -12.86
C GLY A 83 -3.04 17.18 -13.60
N PRO A 84 -2.78 15.96 -13.11
CA PRO A 84 -3.23 14.74 -13.77
C PRO A 84 -4.75 14.66 -13.88
N SER A 85 -5.20 14.08 -14.98
CA SER A 85 -6.57 13.59 -15.08
C SER A 85 -6.81 12.48 -14.05
N ARG A 86 -8.08 12.29 -13.67
CA ARG A 86 -8.48 11.20 -12.77
C ARG A 86 -8.06 9.83 -13.30
N GLN A 87 -8.13 9.63 -14.62
CA GLN A 87 -7.75 8.38 -15.26
C GLN A 87 -6.24 8.11 -15.14
N GLU A 88 -5.41 9.14 -15.34
CA GLU A 88 -3.96 9.06 -15.12
C GLU A 88 -3.66 8.77 -13.64
N ALA A 89 -4.33 9.45 -12.72
CA ALA A 89 -4.16 9.23 -11.29
C ALA A 89 -4.54 7.81 -10.87
N GLN A 90 -5.64 7.26 -11.41
CA GLN A 90 -6.05 5.86 -11.18
C GLN A 90 -5.00 4.88 -11.71
N ARG A 91 -4.43 5.15 -12.88
CA ARG A 91 -3.37 4.34 -13.47
C ARG A 91 -2.10 4.38 -12.61
N TRP A 92 -1.62 5.56 -12.24
CA TRP A 92 -0.44 5.74 -11.41
C TRP A 92 -0.64 5.10 -10.03
N PHE A 93 -1.84 5.22 -9.46
CA PHE A 93 -2.19 4.51 -8.23
C PHE A 93 -2.08 2.99 -8.39
N GLN A 94 -2.67 2.41 -9.44
CA GLN A 94 -2.60 0.98 -9.68
C GLN A 94 -1.15 0.50 -9.87
N ASP A 95 -0.36 1.21 -10.67
CA ASP A 95 1.06 0.88 -10.92
C ASP A 95 1.87 0.93 -9.62
N TYR A 96 1.65 1.94 -8.77
CA TYR A 96 2.31 2.06 -7.47
C TYR A 96 1.91 0.94 -6.50
N ILE A 97 0.63 0.58 -6.44
CA ILE A 97 0.17 -0.54 -5.63
C ILE A 97 0.80 -1.85 -6.13
N GLN A 98 1.00 -2.00 -7.43
CA GLN A 98 1.70 -3.15 -7.99
C GLN A 98 3.17 -3.20 -7.54
N CYS A 99 3.87 -2.07 -7.47
CA CYS A 99 5.23 -1.99 -6.92
C CYS A 99 5.27 -2.40 -5.43
N ILE A 100 4.33 -1.89 -4.62
CA ILE A 100 4.20 -2.26 -3.21
C ILE A 100 3.95 -3.77 -3.07
N TYR A 101 2.98 -4.29 -3.82
CA TYR A 101 2.64 -5.72 -3.81
C TYR A 101 3.85 -6.59 -4.15
N GLN A 102 4.57 -6.26 -5.22
CA GLN A 102 5.76 -7.01 -5.64
C GLN A 102 6.85 -7.00 -4.57
N HIS A 103 7.09 -5.85 -3.94
CA HIS A 103 8.05 -5.73 -2.83
C HIS A 103 7.64 -6.59 -1.64
N VAL A 104 6.38 -6.53 -1.24
CA VAL A 104 5.83 -7.32 -0.12
C VAL A 104 5.96 -8.82 -0.41
N VAL A 105 5.56 -9.26 -1.60
CA VAL A 105 5.67 -10.67 -1.99
C VAL A 105 7.12 -11.11 -2.03
N SER A 106 8.03 -10.30 -2.57
CA SER A 106 9.46 -10.60 -2.59
C SER A 106 10.04 -10.71 -1.17
N HIS A 107 9.71 -9.76 -0.30
CA HIS A 107 10.10 -9.76 1.10
C HIS A 107 9.67 -11.07 1.78
N PHE A 108 8.39 -11.41 1.72
CA PHE A 108 7.90 -12.61 2.40
C PHE A 108 8.30 -13.91 1.73
N SER A 109 8.50 -13.95 0.43
CA SER A 109 9.01 -15.15 -0.24
C SER A 109 10.42 -15.50 0.21
N SER A 110 11.20 -14.51 0.67
CA SER A 110 12.53 -14.71 1.23
C SER A 110 12.53 -15.07 2.73
N THR A 111 11.47 -14.71 3.48
CA THR A 111 11.43 -14.88 4.94
C THR A 111 10.43 -15.92 5.44
N ILE A 112 9.41 -16.26 4.65
CA ILE A 112 8.33 -17.20 4.99
C ILE A 112 8.36 -18.37 4.01
N PRO A 113 8.62 -19.60 4.48
CA PRO A 113 8.57 -20.79 3.64
C PRO A 113 7.21 -20.95 2.95
N GLN A 114 7.26 -21.24 1.64
CA GLN A 114 6.08 -21.47 0.80
C GLN A 114 5.09 -20.29 0.82
N PHE A 115 5.57 -19.05 0.89
CA PHE A 115 4.68 -17.88 0.92
C PHE A 115 3.66 -17.83 -0.22
N ALA A 116 4.05 -18.26 -1.43
CA ALA A 116 3.15 -18.27 -2.59
C ALA A 116 1.89 -19.15 -2.44
N SER A 117 1.92 -20.17 -1.56
CA SER A 117 0.74 -21.00 -1.27
C SER A 117 -0.10 -20.47 -0.10
N ARG A 118 0.34 -19.40 0.57
CA ARG A 118 -0.39 -18.79 1.69
C ARG A 118 -1.57 -17.98 1.19
N ARG A 119 -2.62 -17.97 1.99
CA ARG A 119 -3.72 -17.02 1.83
C ARG A 119 -3.31 -15.69 2.45
N VAL A 120 -3.30 -14.64 1.64
CA VAL A 120 -2.85 -13.31 2.06
C VAL A 120 -3.96 -12.32 1.77
N GLU A 121 -4.33 -11.55 2.78
CA GLU A 121 -5.31 -10.48 2.66
C GLU A 121 -4.60 -9.14 2.82
N PHE A 122 -4.71 -8.30 1.79
CA PHE A 122 -4.21 -6.94 1.75
C PHE A 122 -5.36 -5.99 2.10
N LEU A 123 -5.32 -5.43 3.29
CA LEU A 123 -6.27 -4.45 3.80
C LEU A 123 -5.71 -3.04 3.59
N PHE A 124 -6.38 -2.26 2.76
CA PHE A 124 -6.02 -0.88 2.50
C PHE A 124 -6.87 0.03 3.39
N SER A 125 -6.22 0.93 4.13
CA SER A 125 -6.93 2.03 4.77
C SER A 125 -7.16 3.17 3.78
N VAL A 126 -8.29 3.87 3.94
CA VAL A 126 -8.69 5.00 3.09
C VAL A 126 -8.97 6.26 3.92
N PRO A 127 -8.86 7.47 3.34
CA PRO A 127 -9.20 8.69 4.06
C PRO A 127 -10.66 8.70 4.54
N THR A 128 -10.93 9.32 5.69
CA THR A 128 -12.30 9.51 6.22
C THR A 128 -13.18 10.38 5.32
N THR A 129 -12.57 11.12 4.41
CA THR A 129 -13.24 12.00 3.45
C THR A 129 -13.77 11.27 2.22
N TRP A 130 -13.40 9.99 2.02
CA TRP A 130 -13.91 9.17 0.92
C TRP A 130 -15.33 8.70 1.22
N LYS A 131 -16.31 9.46 0.75
CA LYS A 131 -17.75 9.21 1.00
C LYS A 131 -18.53 8.75 -0.25
N ASP A 132 -17.98 8.95 -1.46
CA ASP A 132 -18.64 8.50 -2.69
C ASP A 132 -18.42 7.00 -2.88
N VAL A 133 -19.52 6.23 -2.79
CA VAL A 133 -19.53 4.77 -2.95
C VAL A 133 -18.93 4.35 -4.29
N ARG A 134 -19.14 5.10 -5.37
CA ARG A 134 -18.61 4.77 -6.70
C ARG A 134 -17.09 4.87 -6.72
N MET A 135 -16.53 5.90 -6.10
CA MET A 135 -15.08 6.08 -5.99
C MET A 135 -14.45 4.97 -5.14
N ILE A 136 -15.12 4.54 -4.06
CA ILE A 136 -14.68 3.41 -3.24
C ILE A 136 -14.68 2.13 -4.07
N GLU A 137 -15.75 1.82 -4.80
CA GLU A 137 -15.84 0.60 -5.61
C GLU A 137 -14.88 0.61 -6.81
N GLU A 138 -14.69 1.75 -7.46
CA GLU A 138 -13.64 1.91 -8.49
C GLU A 138 -12.24 1.68 -7.91
N THR A 139 -11.96 2.22 -6.72
CA THR A 139 -10.66 2.00 -6.07
C THR A 139 -10.49 0.55 -5.65
N ARG A 140 -11.54 -0.10 -5.12
CA ARG A 140 -11.54 -1.54 -4.82
C ARG A 140 -11.16 -2.33 -6.07
N SER A 141 -11.77 -2.02 -7.21
CA SER A 141 -11.45 -2.67 -8.47
C SER A 141 -9.98 -2.48 -8.86
N LEU A 142 -9.42 -1.26 -8.75
CA LEU A 142 -7.99 -1.02 -9.03
C LEU A 142 -7.07 -1.84 -8.13
N LEU A 143 -7.38 -1.92 -6.83
CA LEU A 143 -6.62 -2.72 -5.87
C LEU A 143 -6.68 -4.21 -6.19
N GLU A 144 -7.87 -4.74 -6.48
CA GLU A 144 -8.06 -6.13 -6.87
C GLU A 144 -7.27 -6.46 -8.15
N HIS A 145 -7.32 -5.60 -9.17
CA HIS A 145 -6.54 -5.79 -10.39
C HIS A 145 -5.03 -5.78 -10.13
N ALA A 146 -4.54 -4.88 -9.26
CA ALA A 146 -3.12 -4.81 -8.93
C ALA A 146 -2.60 -6.07 -8.19
N ILE A 147 -3.44 -6.68 -7.35
CA ILE A 147 -3.05 -7.77 -6.44
C ILE A 147 -3.37 -9.16 -7.03
N HIS A 148 -4.58 -9.34 -7.55
CA HIS A 148 -5.08 -10.64 -8.02
C HIS A 148 -4.43 -11.09 -9.33
N ALA A 149 -3.93 -10.16 -10.16
CA ALA A 149 -3.39 -10.48 -11.49
C ALA A 149 -2.27 -11.55 -11.49
N LYS A 150 -1.63 -11.84 -10.36
CA LYS A 150 -0.50 -12.78 -10.28
C LYS A 150 -0.70 -13.99 -9.37
N THR A 151 -1.67 -13.98 -8.44
CA THR A 151 -1.77 -15.07 -7.44
C THR A 151 -3.21 -15.23 -6.92
N PRO A 152 -3.88 -16.38 -7.14
CA PRO A 152 -5.28 -16.57 -6.74
C PRO A 152 -5.49 -16.66 -5.22
N ASN A 153 -4.42 -16.85 -4.45
CA ASN A 153 -4.47 -16.91 -2.99
C ASN A 153 -4.38 -15.54 -2.31
N HIS A 154 -4.14 -14.47 -3.07
CA HIS A 154 -4.00 -13.12 -2.56
C HIS A 154 -5.25 -12.31 -2.88
N ARG A 155 -5.76 -11.59 -1.88
CA ARG A 155 -6.98 -10.77 -2.01
C ARG A 155 -6.73 -9.37 -1.50
N ALA A 156 -7.42 -8.40 -2.08
CA ALA A 156 -7.35 -7.01 -1.68
C ALA A 156 -8.72 -6.54 -1.19
N PHE A 157 -8.74 -5.78 -0.11
CA PHE A 157 -9.95 -5.24 0.49
C PHE A 157 -9.70 -3.81 0.95
N ILE A 158 -10.74 -2.98 0.87
CA ILE A 158 -10.77 -1.71 1.58
C ILE A 158 -11.29 -2.01 2.99
N GLY A 159 -10.49 -1.69 4.00
CA GLY A 159 -10.79 -1.94 5.40
C GLY A 159 -11.29 -0.69 6.11
N LEU A 160 -10.77 -0.47 7.33
CA LEU A 160 -11.03 0.71 8.12
C LEU A 160 -10.50 1.98 7.46
N THR A 161 -11.10 3.12 7.75
CA THR A 161 -10.50 4.43 7.45
C THR A 161 -9.19 4.61 8.20
N GLU A 162 -8.33 5.51 7.74
CA GLU A 162 -7.05 5.83 8.41
C GLU A 162 -7.23 6.26 9.88
N ALA A 163 -8.30 7.00 10.19
CA ALA A 163 -8.59 7.44 11.54
C ALA A 163 -9.03 6.27 12.45
N GLU A 164 -9.92 5.40 11.96
CA GLU A 164 -10.34 4.19 12.68
C GLU A 164 -9.16 3.23 12.88
N ALA A 165 -8.35 3.07 11.84
CA ALA A 165 -7.12 2.31 11.85
C ALA A 165 -6.14 2.78 12.94
N ALA A 166 -5.97 4.09 13.08
CA ALA A 166 -5.14 4.69 14.12
C ALA A 166 -5.75 4.52 15.52
N ALA A 167 -7.06 4.70 15.65
CA ALA A 167 -7.78 4.51 16.91
C ALA A 167 -7.68 3.07 17.42
N VAL A 168 -7.83 2.07 16.54
CA VAL A 168 -7.66 0.64 16.91
C VAL A 168 -6.22 0.36 17.35
N TYR A 169 -5.22 0.93 16.67
CA TYR A 169 -3.82 0.76 17.05
C TYR A 169 -3.57 1.33 18.47
N ALA A 170 -3.98 2.58 18.71
CA ALA A 170 -3.83 3.23 20.01
C ALA A 170 -4.63 2.52 21.12
N GLY A 171 -5.85 2.09 20.83
CA GLY A 171 -6.69 1.36 21.78
C GLY A 171 -6.12 -0.01 22.17
N ASN A 172 -5.53 -0.73 21.21
CA ASN A 172 -4.91 -2.03 21.48
C ASN A 172 -3.60 -1.93 22.27
N GLU A 173 -2.82 -0.84 22.13
CA GLU A 173 -1.67 -0.60 23.02
C GLU A 173 -2.10 -0.48 24.49
N HIS A 174 -3.32 0.00 24.76
CA HIS A 174 -3.88 0.06 26.11
C HIS A 174 -4.49 -1.27 26.59
N TYR A 175 -4.85 -2.20 25.68
CA TYR A 175 -5.47 -3.49 26.01
C TYR A 175 -4.49 -4.67 26.16
N GLN A 176 -3.20 -4.52 25.82
CA GLN A 176 -2.19 -5.60 25.99
C GLN A 176 -1.92 -6.02 27.45
N VAL A 177 -2.66 -5.48 28.42
CA VAL A 177 -2.69 -6.00 29.81
C VAL A 177 -3.66 -7.19 29.97
N GLY A 178 -4.44 -7.58 28.96
CA GLY A 178 -5.36 -8.70 29.12
C GLY A 178 -5.79 -9.37 27.82
N VAL A 179 -5.70 -10.70 27.85
CA VAL A 179 -6.40 -11.68 27.01
C VAL A 179 -5.58 -12.32 25.88
N SER A 180 -5.35 -13.61 26.11
CA SER A 180 -4.77 -14.65 25.28
C SER A 180 -5.82 -15.35 24.40
N GLN A 181 -5.39 -15.66 23.17
CA GLN A 181 -5.74 -16.78 22.28
C GLN A 181 -7.21 -17.10 21.92
N LEU A 182 -7.49 -17.12 20.61
CA LEU A 182 -8.46 -18.04 20.01
C LEU A 182 -8.23 -18.24 18.49
N GLY A 183 -8.27 -19.50 18.05
CA GLY A 183 -8.80 -19.88 16.73
C GLY A 183 -7.80 -20.04 15.57
N SER A 184 -7.35 -21.27 15.34
CA SER A 184 -6.53 -21.68 14.20
C SER A 184 -7.29 -21.58 12.86
N SER A 185 -6.85 -20.65 12.02
CA SER A 185 -7.01 -20.70 10.56
C SER A 185 -5.87 -19.90 9.94
N ASN A 186 -5.18 -20.47 8.94
CA ASN A 186 -4.00 -19.88 8.32
C ASN A 186 -4.36 -18.66 7.46
N TRP A 187 -4.31 -17.47 8.04
CA TRP A 187 -4.46 -16.20 7.33
C TRP A 187 -3.24 -15.30 7.62
N ALA A 188 -2.80 -14.53 6.64
CA ALA A 188 -1.86 -13.43 6.85
C ALA A 188 -2.61 -12.12 6.52
N MET A 189 -2.66 -11.21 7.49
CA MET A 189 -3.31 -9.91 7.35
C MET A 189 -2.22 -8.86 7.15
N LEU A 190 -2.22 -8.24 5.98
CA LEU A 190 -1.34 -7.12 5.65
C LEU A 190 -2.17 -5.84 5.63
N LYS A 191 -1.75 -4.83 6.38
CA LYS A 191 -2.32 -3.48 6.32
C LYS A 191 -1.37 -2.59 5.53
N VAL A 192 -1.86 -2.00 4.45
CA VAL A 192 -1.15 -1.04 3.59
C VAL A 192 -1.75 0.35 3.77
#